data_AF-A0A4X2M4J6-F1
#
_entry.id   AF-A0A4X2M4J6-F1
#
_cell.length_a   1.000
_cell.length_b   1.000
_cell.length_c   1.000
_cell.angle_alpha   90.00
_cell.angle_beta   90.00
_cell.angle_gamma   90.00
#
_symmetry.space_group_name_H-M   'P 1'
#
loop_
_entity.id
_entity.type
_entity.pdbx_description
1 polymer ?
#
loop_
_entity_poly.entity_id
_entity_poly.type
_entity_poly.pdbx_seq_one_letter_code
_entity_poly.pdbx_strand_id
1 'polypeptide(L)'
;MPENLLKKTKSIPPKLSRVNGWSLPLHSFQFVAWTAYVYMSIVSFGLFIPLLPYFWKNITYIVIGILFVFHFVVHITAVTIDPADPNVRNKESYGKPVPVLDRSKHKHVIQNQF
;
A
#
# COMPACT_ATOMS: atom_id res chain seq x y z
N MET A 1 -26.41 33.50 20.83
CA MET A 1 -25.84 32.95 19.58
C MET A 1 -25.71 31.44 19.77
N PRO A 2 -26.35 30.58 18.96
CA PRO A 2 -26.48 29.17 19.30
C PRO A 2 -25.17 28.41 19.01
N GLU A 3 -24.50 27.94 20.08
CA GLU A 3 -23.29 27.10 20.07
C GLU A 3 -23.45 25.80 19.24
N ASN A 4 -24.69 25.43 18.97
CA ASN A 4 -25.15 24.28 18.21
C ASN A 4 -24.83 24.36 16.71
N LEU A 5 -24.50 25.54 16.16
CA LEU A 5 -24.10 25.67 14.76
C LEU A 5 -22.60 25.44 14.52
N LEU A 6 -21.74 25.64 15.53
CA LEU A 6 -20.31 25.30 15.44
C LEU A 6 -20.07 23.78 15.54
N LYS A 7 -20.97 23.04 16.18
CA LYS A 7 -20.89 21.57 16.28
C LYS A 7 -21.17 20.86 14.94
N LYS A 8 -21.78 21.58 13.98
CA LYS A 8 -22.11 21.07 12.63
C LYS A 8 -20.98 21.26 11.61
N THR A 9 -19.92 21.98 11.98
CA THR A 9 -18.77 22.17 11.09
C THR A 9 -17.79 21.01 11.24
N LYS A 10 -17.96 20.04 10.32
CA LYS A 10 -16.86 19.33 9.65
C LYS A 10 -16.20 18.16 10.40
N SER A 11 -16.97 17.14 10.81
CA SER A 11 -16.40 15.80 10.93
C SER A 11 -16.48 15.13 9.55
N ILE A 12 -15.37 15.18 8.82
CA ILE A 12 -15.14 14.42 7.58
C ILE A 12 -15.54 12.95 7.88
N PRO A 13 -16.27 12.25 6.98
CA PRO A 13 -16.69 10.88 7.21
C PRO A 13 -15.51 10.03 7.70
N PRO A 14 -15.69 9.17 8.72
CA PRO A 14 -14.57 8.45 9.30
C PRO A 14 -13.92 7.57 8.22
N LYS A 15 -12.63 7.81 7.99
CA LYS A 15 -11.84 7.09 7.00
C LYS A 15 -11.96 5.59 7.30
N LEU A 16 -12.28 4.78 6.29
CA LEU A 16 -12.24 3.33 6.46
C LEU A 16 -10.84 2.90 6.93
N SER A 17 -10.77 1.87 7.78
CA SER A 17 -9.50 1.24 8.09
C SER A 17 -8.87 0.73 6.80
N ARG A 18 -7.60 1.03 6.59
CA ARG A 18 -6.84 0.50 5.45
C ARG A 18 -6.71 -1.01 5.61
N VAL A 19 -7.14 -1.76 4.59
CA VAL A 19 -7.14 -3.23 4.60
C VAL A 19 -5.91 -3.83 3.92
N ASN A 20 -5.33 -3.15 2.93
CA ASN A 20 -4.11 -3.60 2.24
C ASN A 20 -3.44 -2.43 1.49
N GLY A 21 -2.41 -2.73 0.70
CA GLY A 21 -1.71 -1.75 -0.15
C GLY A 21 -2.57 -1.14 -1.26
N TRP A 22 -3.70 -1.74 -1.63
CA TRP A 22 -4.61 -1.23 -2.66
C TRP A 22 -5.65 -0.24 -2.13
N SER A 23 -5.71 -0.04 -0.80
CA SER A 23 -6.68 0.87 -0.20
C SER A 23 -6.37 2.33 -0.56
N LEU A 24 -7.41 3.10 -0.85
CA LEU A 24 -7.29 4.51 -1.17
C LEU A 24 -7.10 5.39 0.10
N PRO A 25 -6.46 6.56 -0.02
CA PRO A 25 -5.65 7.00 -1.16
C PRO A 25 -4.40 6.12 -1.29
N LEU A 26 -4.02 5.78 -2.53
CA LEU A 26 -2.81 4.98 -2.77
C LEU A 26 -1.60 5.69 -2.16
N HIS A 27 -0.73 4.91 -1.51
CA HIS A 27 0.46 5.46 -0.89
C HIS A 27 1.44 5.98 -1.95
N SER A 28 1.98 7.20 -1.80
CA SER A 28 2.89 7.78 -2.78
C SER A 28 4.12 6.90 -3.06
N PHE A 29 4.65 6.21 -2.05
CA PHE A 29 5.77 5.28 -2.27
C PHE A 29 5.40 4.05 -3.12
N GLN A 30 4.12 3.66 -3.18
CA GLN A 30 3.69 2.58 -4.07
C GLN A 30 3.84 3.01 -5.53
N PHE A 31 3.42 4.24 -5.87
CA PHE A 31 3.63 4.79 -7.20
C PHE A 31 5.12 4.89 -7.58
N VAL A 32 5.95 5.34 -6.65
CA VAL A 32 7.42 5.37 -6.83
C VAL A 32 7.97 3.96 -7.06
N ALA A 33 7.54 2.97 -6.28
CA ALA A 33 7.97 1.59 -6.44
C ALA A 33 7.58 1.01 -7.82
N TRP A 34 6.36 1.25 -8.28
CA TRP A 34 5.89 0.85 -9.61
C TRP A 34 6.72 1.49 -10.73
N THR A 35 7.00 2.78 -10.60
CA THR A 35 7.82 3.52 -11.56
C THR A 35 9.23 2.95 -11.62
N ALA A 36 9.84 2.68 -10.45
CA ALA A 36 11.16 2.06 -10.37
C ALA A 36 11.17 0.64 -10.97
N TYR A 37 10.13 -0.15 -10.74
CA TYR A 37 9.98 -1.48 -11.33
C TYR A 37 9.99 -1.46 -12.86
N VAL A 38 9.19 -0.58 -13.46
CA VAL A 38 9.11 -0.42 -14.92
C VAL A 38 10.46 0.07 -15.47
N TYR A 39 11.05 1.09 -14.85
CA TYR A 39 12.35 1.62 -15.24
C TYR A 39 13.44 0.54 -15.22
N MET A 40 13.56 -0.19 -14.11
CA MET A 40 14.56 -1.25 -13.96
C MET A 40 14.35 -2.38 -14.95
N SER A 41 13.09 -2.72 -15.28
CA SER A 41 12.77 -3.72 -16.29
C SER A 41 13.24 -3.28 -17.68
N ILE A 42 12.87 -2.07 -18.12
CA ILE A 42 13.25 -1.54 -19.44
C ILE A 42 14.77 -1.43 -19.56
N VAL A 43 15.43 -0.83 -18.57
CA VAL A 43 16.87 -0.60 -18.61
C VAL A 43 17.64 -1.93 -18.57
N SER A 44 17.21 -2.89 -17.74
CA SER A 44 17.91 -4.17 -17.65
C SER A 44 17.65 -5.05 -18.87
N PHE A 45 16.40 -5.38 -19.17
CA PHE A 45 16.05 -6.35 -20.22
C PHE A 45 16.09 -5.76 -21.63
N GLY A 46 15.91 -4.46 -21.77
CA GLY A 46 15.87 -3.76 -23.06
C GLY A 46 17.20 -3.10 -23.46
N LEU A 47 18.08 -2.79 -22.50
CA LEU A 47 19.38 -2.17 -22.79
C LEU A 47 20.54 -3.04 -22.32
N PHE A 48 20.69 -3.28 -21.01
CA PHE A 48 21.90 -3.91 -20.51
C PHE A 48 22.06 -5.35 -20.96
N ILE A 49 21.07 -6.22 -20.77
CA ILE A 49 21.17 -7.65 -21.12
C ILE A 49 21.42 -7.87 -22.62
N PRO A 50 20.72 -7.20 -23.56
CA PRO A 50 21.02 -7.30 -24.99
C PRO A 50 22.46 -6.98 -25.38
N LEU A 51 23.13 -6.09 -24.64
CA LEU A 51 24.50 -5.66 -24.89
C LEU A 51 25.55 -6.71 -24.46
N LEU A 52 25.17 -7.77 -23.75
CA LEU A 52 26.10 -8.81 -23.33
C LEU A 52 26.51 -9.73 -24.51
N PRO A 53 27.73 -10.32 -24.47
CA PRO A 53 28.13 -11.37 -25.40
C PRO A 53 27.15 -12.56 -25.38
N TYR A 54 26.97 -13.22 -26.53
CA TYR A 54 25.91 -14.21 -26.76
C TYR A 54 25.71 -15.25 -25.64
N PHE A 55 26.81 -15.85 -25.16
CA PHE A 55 26.76 -16.86 -24.10
C PHE A 55 26.23 -16.30 -22.77
N TRP A 56 26.72 -15.13 -22.36
CA TRP A 56 26.32 -14.48 -21.13
C TRP A 56 24.90 -13.92 -21.21
N LYS A 57 24.52 -13.37 -22.37
CA LYS A 57 23.18 -12.81 -22.62
C LYS A 57 22.07 -13.80 -22.26
N ASN A 58 22.15 -15.03 -22.77
CA ASN A 58 21.09 -16.03 -22.56
C ASN A 58 21.01 -16.47 -21.10
N ILE A 59 22.16 -16.72 -20.47
CA ILE A 59 22.23 -17.09 -19.05
C ILE A 59 21.65 -15.98 -18.18
N THR A 60 22.04 -14.73 -18.44
CA THR A 60 21.56 -13.56 -17.69
C THR A 60 20.05 -13.37 -17.89
N TYR A 61 19.52 -13.50 -19.10
CA TYR A 61 18.06 -13.43 -19.33
C TYR A 61 17.29 -14.44 -18.50
N ILE A 62 17.75 -15.69 -18.45
CA ILE A 62 17.07 -16.75 -17.70
C ILE A 62 17.15 -16.48 -16.20
N VAL A 63 18.35 -16.26 -15.66
CA VAL A 63 18.55 -16.11 -14.21
C VAL A 63 17.89 -14.84 -13.69
N ILE A 64 18.17 -13.69 -14.33
CA ILE A 64 17.60 -12.41 -13.91
C ILE A 64 16.10 -12.37 -14.18
N GLY A 65 15.62 -12.98 -15.27
CA GLY A 65 14.20 -13.11 -15.57
C GLY A 65 13.43 -13.86 -14.48
N ILE A 66 13.94 -15.03 -14.06
CA ILE A 66 13.32 -15.82 -12.97
C ILE A 66 13.27 -15.01 -11.67
N LEU A 67 14.40 -14.40 -11.28
CA LEU A 67 14.47 -13.58 -10.06
C LEU A 67 13.52 -12.38 -10.12
N PHE A 68 13.43 -11.72 -11.27
CA PHE A 68 12.54 -10.57 -11.47
C PHE A 68 11.08 -10.97 -11.36
N VAL A 69 10.66 -12.07 -12.01
CA VAL A 69 9.29 -12.58 -11.93
C VAL A 69 8.95 -13.01 -10.49
N PHE A 70 9.85 -13.73 -9.83
CA PHE A 70 9.67 -14.09 -8.42
C PHE A 70 9.49 -12.85 -7.53
N HIS A 71 10.38 -11.87 -7.67
CA HIS A 71 10.31 -10.62 -6.92
C HIS A 71 8.99 -9.87 -7.18
N PHE A 72 8.55 -9.83 -8.44
CA PHE A 72 7.28 -9.24 -8.83
C PHE A 72 6.09 -9.91 -8.15
N VAL A 73 6.04 -11.25 -8.15
CA VAL A 73 4.98 -12.02 -7.47
C VAL A 73 4.99 -11.74 -5.97
N VAL A 74 6.16 -11.72 -5.33
CA VAL A 74 6.29 -11.38 -3.91
C VAL A 74 5.81 -9.95 -3.64
N HIS A 75 6.14 -8.99 -4.51
CA HIS A 75 5.71 -7.61 -4.36
C HIS A 75 4.19 -7.47 -4.46
N ILE A 76 3.56 -8.06 -5.48
CA ILE A 76 2.09 -8.11 -5.61
C ILE A 76 1.45 -8.75 -4.38
N THR A 77 2.01 -9.86 -3.92
CA THR A 77 1.51 -10.58 -2.75
C THR A 77 1.59 -9.69 -1.51
N ALA A 78 2.72 -9.03 -1.29
CA ALA A 78 2.93 -8.14 -0.15
C ALA A 78 1.96 -6.95 -0.12
N VAL A 79 1.64 -6.34 -1.27
CA VAL A 79 0.67 -5.24 -1.32
C VAL A 79 -0.78 -5.71 -1.25
N THR A 80 -1.05 -7.00 -1.52
CA THR A 80 -2.40 -7.57 -1.54
C THR A 80 -2.81 -8.15 -0.20
N ILE A 81 -1.87 -8.73 0.55
CA ILE A 81 -2.13 -9.33 1.86
C ILE A 81 -2.72 -8.29 2.81
N ASP A 82 -3.83 -8.69 3.45
CA ASP A 82 -4.42 -7.96 4.57
C ASP A 82 -3.64 -8.31 5.85
N PRO A 83 -2.95 -7.34 6.48
CA PRO A 83 -2.17 -7.59 7.68
C PRO A 83 -3.05 -7.80 8.93
N ALA A 84 -4.37 -7.60 8.85
CA ALA A 84 -5.26 -7.77 9.98
C ALA A 84 -5.28 -9.23 10.46
N ASP A 85 -5.06 -9.40 11.76
CA ASP A 85 -5.22 -10.69 12.43
C ASP A 85 -6.63 -11.27 12.19
N PRO A 86 -6.80 -12.59 12.02
CA PRO A 86 -8.11 -13.19 11.80
C PRO A 86 -9.18 -12.78 12.83
N ASN A 87 -8.83 -12.63 14.10
CA ASN A 87 -9.76 -12.18 15.14
C ASN A 87 -10.18 -10.72 14.98
N VAL A 88 -9.36 -9.87 14.35
CA VAL A 88 -9.72 -8.50 13.99
C VAL A 88 -10.62 -8.51 12.75
N ARG A 89 -10.27 -9.32 11.76
CA ARG A 89 -11.01 -9.45 10.49
C ARG A 89 -12.43 -10.00 10.68
N ASN A 90 -12.62 -10.87 11.67
CA ASN A 90 -13.91 -11.48 11.98
C ASN A 90 -14.86 -10.58 12.81
N LYS A 91 -14.42 -9.39 13.24
CA LYS A 91 -15.29 -8.47 13.99
C LYS A 91 -16.32 -7.85 13.05
N GLU A 92 -17.57 -7.71 13.51
CA GLU A 92 -18.61 -7.01 12.75
C GLU A 92 -18.30 -5.54 12.46
N SER A 93 -17.36 -4.94 13.20
CA SER A 93 -16.88 -3.59 12.97
C SER A 93 -15.76 -3.49 11.92
N TYR A 94 -15.22 -4.62 11.44
CA TYR A 94 -14.15 -4.64 10.44
C TYR A 94 -14.67 -4.12 9.10
N GLY A 95 -13.89 -3.25 8.44
CA GLY A 95 -14.32 -2.58 7.22
C GLY A 95 -15.46 -1.57 7.39
N LYS A 96 -15.93 -1.30 8.61
CA LYS A 96 -16.84 -0.17 8.89
C LYS A 96 -16.02 1.10 9.18
N PRO A 97 -16.60 2.30 9.00
CA PRO A 97 -15.96 3.55 9.40
C PRO A 97 -15.49 3.47 10.84
N VAL A 98 -14.22 3.79 11.10
CA VAL A 98 -13.68 3.74 12.47
C VAL A 98 -14.42 4.76 13.34
N PRO A 99 -14.95 4.36 14.51
CA PRO A 99 -15.60 5.28 15.42
C PRO A 99 -14.65 6.43 15.81
N VAL A 100 -15.18 7.64 15.88
CA VAL A 100 -14.41 8.79 16.40
C VAL A 100 -14.13 8.53 17.88
N LEU A 101 -12.87 8.63 18.27
CA LEU A 101 -12.48 8.38 19.65
C LEU A 101 -12.93 9.53 20.55
N ASP A 102 -13.54 9.17 21.67
CA ASP A 102 -13.87 10.12 22.73
C ASP A 102 -12.61 10.50 23.53
N ARG A 103 -12.11 11.71 23.29
CA ARG A 103 -10.92 12.27 23.95
C ARG A 103 -11.13 12.52 25.44
N SER A 104 -12.38 12.64 25.91
CA SER A 104 -12.67 12.77 27.34
C SER A 104 -12.39 11.47 28.09
N LYS A 105 -12.54 10.33 27.41
CA LYS A 105 -12.27 8.99 27.95
C LYS A 105 -10.84 8.52 27.66
N HIS A 106 -10.27 8.94 26.53
CA HIS A 106 -8.96 8.49 26.07
C HIS A 106 -8.04 9.66 25.74
N LYS A 107 -7.52 10.30 26.80
CA LYS A 107 -6.69 11.52 26.74
C LYS A 107 -5.38 11.35 25.94
N HIS A 108 -4.81 10.14 25.90
CA HIS A 108 -3.48 9.88 25.35
C HIS A 108 -3.46 9.20 23.97
N VAL A 109 -4.62 8.89 23.39
CA VAL A 109 -4.64 8.15 22.12
C VAL A 109 -4.51 9.11 20.95
N ILE A 110 -3.55 8.79 20.07
CA ILE A 110 -3.30 9.52 18.82
C ILE A 110 -4.25 8.97 17.76
N GLN A 111 -5.24 9.76 17.36
CA GLN A 111 -6.07 9.49 16.18
C GLN A 111 -5.69 10.46 15.08
N ASN A 112 -5.39 9.95 13.89
CA ASN A 112 -5.07 10.77 12.73
C ASN A 112 -6.31 11.62 12.37
N GLN A 113 -6.21 12.95 12.45
CA GLN A 113 -7.33 13.90 12.29
C GLN A 113 -7.46 14.44 10.84
N PHE A 114 -6.74 13.86 9.89
CA PHE A 114 -6.59 14.39 8.54
C PHE A 114 -6.87 13.33 7.46
#